data_AF-A0A2W5Y0N5-F1
#
_entry.id   AF-A0A2W5Y0N5-F1
#
_cell.length_a   1.000
_cell.length_b   1.000
_cell.length_c   1.000
_cell.angle_alpha   90.00
_cell.angle_beta   90.00
_cell.angle_gamma   90.00
#
_symmetry.space_group_name_H-M   'P 1'
#
loop_
_entity.id
_entity.type
_entity.pdbx_description
1 polymer ?
#
loop_
_entity_poly.entity_id
_entity_poly.type
_entity_poly.pdbx_seq_one_letter_code
_entity_poly.pdbx_strand_id
1 'polypeptide(L)'
;MPDQGLAACAIGRLPGGGPWVGFRAGAGGGSAGYRLVFGANRGSLPSQATGPLQRAELLNAAIAHFEEALDDAPPELEATHADLAGLVRWLCATERDPDRAASLAEAVDAIDDGLAGEVVVARLQAASPAGISRGDAVRELTERYRQLVVG
;
A
#
# COMPACT_ATOMS: atom_id res chain seq x y z
N MET A 1 -9.87 26.83 7.27
CA MET A 1 -9.09 25.74 7.90
C MET A 1 -8.31 25.09 6.78
N PRO A 2 -6.96 25.14 6.77
CA PRO A 2 -6.21 24.40 5.77
C PRO A 2 -6.55 22.91 5.94
N ASP A 3 -6.84 22.28 4.82
CA ASP A 3 -7.14 20.86 4.66
C ASP A 3 -5.90 20.08 5.13
N GLN A 4 -5.88 19.67 6.41
CA GLN A 4 -4.82 18.82 6.95
C GLN A 4 -5.06 17.38 6.47
N GLY A 5 -4.83 17.18 5.17
CA GLY A 5 -4.57 15.85 4.66
C GLY A 5 -3.41 15.25 5.47
N LEU A 6 -3.61 14.06 6.03
CA LEU A 6 -2.56 13.34 6.76
C LEU A 6 -1.31 13.25 5.87
N ALA A 7 -0.13 13.39 6.48
CA ALA A 7 1.14 13.27 5.78
C ALA A 7 1.25 11.89 5.09
N ALA A 8 1.95 11.83 3.96
CA ALA A 8 2.25 10.55 3.33
C ALA A 8 3.22 9.75 4.21
N CYS A 9 3.02 8.44 4.28
CA CYS A 9 3.91 7.52 4.96
C CYS A 9 4.55 6.61 3.90
N ALA A 10 5.86 6.36 4.00
CA ALA A 10 6.65 5.54 3.11
C ALA A 10 6.81 4.13 3.70
N ILE A 11 6.56 3.11 2.88
CA ILE A 11 6.69 1.70 3.29
C ILE A 11 7.98 1.06 2.77
N GLY A 12 8.75 1.80 1.97
CA GLY A 12 10.02 1.36 1.42
C GLY A 12 10.40 2.18 0.19
N ARG A 13 11.43 1.72 -0.52
CA ARG A 13 11.93 2.30 -1.76
C ARG A 13 11.98 1.27 -2.87
N LEU A 14 11.60 1.69 -4.08
CA LEU A 14 11.73 0.83 -5.25
C LEU A 14 13.22 0.49 -5.47
N PRO A 15 13.56 -0.78 -5.74
CA PRO A 15 14.95 -1.22 -5.88
C PRO A 15 15.76 -0.43 -6.91
N GLY A 16 17.07 -0.37 -6.69
CA GLY A 16 18.00 0.28 -7.61
C GLY A 16 18.04 1.80 -7.47
N GLY A 17 17.77 2.32 -6.27
CA GLY A 17 17.78 3.76 -5.99
C GLY A 17 16.55 4.50 -6.51
N GLY A 18 15.44 3.79 -6.71
CA GLY A 18 14.17 4.35 -7.16
C GLY A 18 13.52 5.30 -6.15
N PRO A 19 12.32 5.83 -6.46
CA PRO A 19 11.55 6.64 -5.51
C PRO A 19 11.15 5.81 -4.29
N TRP A 20 10.92 6.49 -3.16
CA TRP A 20 10.18 5.85 -2.08
C TRP A 20 8.74 5.64 -2.51
N VAL A 21 8.13 4.56 -2.03
CA VAL A 21 6.72 4.22 -2.24
C VAL A 21 6.01 4.21 -0.90
N GLY A 22 4.75 4.59 -0.91
CA GLY A 22 3.98 4.76 0.30
C GLY A 22 2.52 5.03 0.02
N PHE A 23 1.81 5.48 1.04
CA PHE A 23 0.42 5.85 0.93
C PHE A 23 0.11 7.10 1.73
N ARG A 24 -1.00 7.73 1.36
CA ARG A 24 -1.56 8.86 2.09
C ARG A 24 -3.04 8.62 2.31
N ALA A 25 -3.50 8.77 3.55
CA ALA A 25 -4.92 8.80 3.86
C ALA A 25 -5.53 10.12 3.36
N GLY A 26 -6.72 10.07 2.76
CA GLY A 26 -7.42 11.27 2.35
C GLY A 26 -7.85 12.13 3.55
N ALA A 27 -8.10 13.42 3.33
CA ALA A 27 -8.70 14.28 4.34
C ALA A 27 -10.19 13.89 4.52
N GLY A 28 -10.55 13.41 5.70
CA GLY A 28 -11.91 13.01 6.06
C GLY A 28 -11.92 11.69 6.83
N GLY A 29 -11.87 11.75 8.15
CA GLY A 29 -11.73 10.58 9.03
C GLY A 29 -12.58 9.37 8.60
N GLY A 30 -11.94 8.21 8.50
CA GLY A 30 -12.55 6.90 8.20
C GLY A 30 -13.08 6.69 6.78
N SER A 31 -13.57 7.75 6.13
CA SER A 31 -14.26 7.69 4.82
C SER A 31 -13.39 8.16 3.65
N ALA A 32 -12.38 8.99 3.93
CA ALA A 32 -11.44 9.45 2.92
C ALA A 32 -10.41 8.35 2.70
N GLY A 33 -10.56 7.65 1.58
CA GLY A 33 -9.76 6.47 1.28
C GLY A 33 -8.26 6.73 1.16
N TYR A 34 -7.51 5.65 1.02
CA TYR A 34 -6.06 5.69 0.87
C TYR A 34 -5.66 5.93 -0.58
N ARG A 35 -4.47 6.47 -0.80
CA ARG A 35 -3.92 6.64 -2.14
C ARG A 35 -2.44 6.30 -2.15
N LEU A 36 -2.02 5.59 -3.20
CA LEU A 36 -0.61 5.30 -3.45
C LEU A 36 0.16 6.58 -3.75
N VAL A 37 1.35 6.72 -3.21
CA VAL A 37 2.22 7.86 -3.40
C VAL A 37 3.64 7.38 -3.67
N PHE A 38 4.29 8.00 -4.65
CA PHE A 38 5.72 7.84 -4.90
C PHE A 38 6.43 9.15 -4.56
N GLY A 39 7.66 9.12 -4.04
CA GLY A 39 8.37 10.37 -3.81
C GLY A 39 9.87 10.29 -4.06
N ALA A 40 10.41 11.45 -4.41
CA ALA A 40 11.83 11.69 -4.58
C ALA A 40 12.17 12.98 -3.83
N ASN A 41 13.18 12.92 -2.96
CA ASN A 41 13.63 14.04 -2.13
C ASN A 41 12.48 14.67 -1.31
N ARG A 42 12.02 15.89 -1.69
CA ARG A 42 11.01 16.68 -0.96
C ARG A 42 9.62 16.68 -1.62
N GLY A 43 9.45 15.99 -2.74
CA GLY A 43 8.20 15.95 -3.50
C GLY A 43 7.58 14.56 -3.51
N SER A 44 6.25 14.52 -3.60
CA SER A 44 5.48 13.28 -3.70
C SER A 44 4.49 13.36 -4.86
N LEU A 45 4.44 12.31 -5.67
CA LEU A 45 3.56 12.09 -6.81
C LEU A 45 2.46 11.10 -6.40
N PRO A 46 1.25 11.59 -6.10
CA PRO A 46 0.12 10.72 -5.76
C PRO A 46 -0.46 10.07 -7.03
N SER A 47 -0.75 8.77 -6.96
CA SER A 47 -1.49 8.07 -8.02
C SER A 47 -2.88 8.69 -8.21
N GLN A 48 -3.34 8.75 -9.46
CA GLN A 48 -4.70 9.21 -9.78
C GLN A 48 -5.69 8.05 -9.96
N ALA A 49 -5.29 6.81 -9.64
CA ALA A 49 -6.19 5.67 -9.70
C ALA A 49 -7.38 5.83 -8.75
N THR A 50 -8.52 5.31 -9.18
CA THR A 50 -9.77 5.27 -8.39
C THR A 50 -10.39 3.87 -8.45
N GLY A 51 -11.22 3.55 -7.47
CA GLY A 51 -12.00 2.31 -7.47
C GLY A 51 -11.13 1.04 -7.40
N PRO A 52 -11.39 0.01 -8.22
CA PRO A 52 -10.64 -1.25 -8.17
C PRO A 52 -9.13 -1.10 -8.39
N LEU A 53 -8.71 -0.20 -9.30
CA LEU A 53 -7.29 0.01 -9.59
C LEU A 53 -6.54 0.62 -8.40
N GLN A 54 -7.16 1.58 -7.72
CA GLN A 54 -6.62 2.18 -6.49
C GLN A 54 -6.39 1.13 -5.40
N ARG A 55 -7.34 0.20 -5.23
CA ARG A 55 -7.21 -0.89 -4.26
C ARG A 55 -6.10 -1.85 -4.65
N ALA A 56 -6.00 -2.23 -5.93
CA ALA A 56 -4.94 -3.11 -6.42
C ALA A 56 -3.54 -2.50 -6.21
N GLU A 57 -3.37 -1.21 -6.48
CA GLU A 57 -2.12 -0.47 -6.24
C GLU A 57 -1.70 -0.50 -4.76
N LEU A 58 -2.66 -0.26 -3.86
CA LEU A 58 -2.42 -0.25 -2.42
C LEU A 58 -2.16 -1.65 -1.86
N LEU A 59 -2.85 -2.66 -2.38
CA LEU A 59 -2.60 -4.05 -2.04
C LEU A 59 -1.19 -4.48 -2.46
N ASN A 60 -0.75 -4.10 -3.67
CA ASN A 60 0.62 -4.34 -4.14
C ASN A 60 1.66 -3.67 -3.26
N ALA A 61 1.39 -2.44 -2.81
CA ALA A 61 2.26 -1.73 -1.89
C ALA A 61 2.40 -2.51 -0.57
N ALA A 62 1.29 -2.93 0.05
CA ALA A 62 1.31 -3.72 1.27
C ALA A 62 2.04 -5.06 1.10
N ILE A 63 1.77 -5.79 0.00
CA ILE A 63 2.47 -7.05 -0.31
C ILE A 63 3.99 -6.81 -0.43
N ALA A 64 4.42 -5.82 -1.21
CA ALA A 64 5.85 -5.55 -1.40
C ALA A 64 6.57 -5.21 -0.08
N HIS A 65 5.89 -4.53 0.84
CA HIS A 65 6.41 -4.24 2.17
C HIS A 65 6.60 -5.51 3.00
N PHE A 66 5.54 -6.32 3.18
CA PHE A 66 5.63 -7.54 3.99
C PHE A 66 6.46 -8.66 3.35
N GLU A 67 6.68 -8.61 2.03
CA GLU A 67 7.64 -9.48 1.35
C GLU A 67 9.10 -9.08 1.57
N GLU A 68 9.36 -7.94 2.22
CA GLU A 68 10.68 -7.32 2.35
C GLU A 68 11.35 -7.12 0.97
N ALA A 69 10.53 -6.78 -0.04
CA ALA A 69 10.97 -6.65 -1.44
C ALA A 69 11.38 -5.21 -1.81
N LEU A 70 11.29 -4.28 -0.86
CA LEU A 70 11.62 -2.87 -1.01
C LEU A 70 12.93 -2.56 -0.27
N ASP A 71 13.69 -1.61 -0.79
CA ASP A 71 14.80 -1.01 -0.06
C ASP A 71 14.26 -0.14 1.10
N ASP A 72 15.13 0.27 2.03
CA ASP A 72 14.74 1.05 3.21
C ASP A 72 13.96 2.34 2.86
N ALA A 73 12.89 2.58 3.61
CA ALA A 73 12.15 3.82 3.56
C ALA A 73 12.99 5.00 4.12
N PRO A 74 12.70 6.26 3.71
CA PRO A 74 13.21 7.43 4.42
C PRO A 74 12.72 7.40 5.88
N PRO A 75 13.62 7.45 6.89
CA PRO A 75 13.24 7.29 8.30
C PRO A 75 12.19 8.30 8.78
N GLU A 76 12.21 9.52 8.25
CA GLU A 76 11.28 10.59 8.60
C GLU A 76 9.85 10.39 8.05
N LEU A 77 9.68 9.46 7.11
CA LEU A 77 8.39 9.12 6.49
C LEU A 77 7.96 7.69 6.78
N GLU A 78 8.78 6.88 7.44
CA GLU A 78 8.56 5.45 7.59
C GLU A 78 7.17 5.14 8.18
N ALA A 79 6.42 4.31 7.47
CA ALA A 79 5.10 3.89 7.88
C ALA A 79 5.20 3.01 9.12
N THR A 80 4.37 3.29 10.11
CA THR A 80 4.28 2.45 11.30
C THR A 80 3.45 1.20 11.02
N HIS A 81 3.58 0.24 11.91
CA HIS A 81 2.70 -0.94 11.95
C HIS A 81 1.20 -0.54 11.98
N ALA A 82 0.87 0.52 12.72
CA ALA A 82 -0.50 1.02 12.81
C ALA A 82 -1.02 1.61 11.49
N ASP A 83 -0.15 2.26 10.71
CA ASP A 83 -0.50 2.81 9.40
C ASP A 83 -0.81 1.70 8.40
N LEU A 84 0.01 0.64 8.39
CA LEU A 84 -0.21 -0.55 7.55
C LEU A 84 -1.49 -1.29 7.95
N ALA A 85 -1.72 -1.50 9.25
CA ALA A 85 -2.97 -2.07 9.74
C ALA A 85 -4.19 -1.21 9.33
N GLY A 86 -4.07 0.11 9.43
CA GLY A 86 -5.09 1.07 8.98
C GLY A 86 -5.39 0.97 7.49
N LEU A 87 -4.36 0.82 6.65
CA LEU A 87 -4.50 0.61 5.22
C LEU A 87 -5.26 -0.69 4.90
N VAL A 88 -4.85 -1.81 5.49
CA VAL A 88 -5.45 -3.12 5.22
C VAL A 88 -6.89 -3.19 5.72
N ARG A 89 -7.20 -2.59 6.89
CA ARG A 89 -8.58 -2.43 7.36
C ARG A 89 -9.45 -1.66 6.39
N TRP A 90 -8.93 -0.60 5.77
CA TRP A 90 -9.68 0.13 4.74
C TRP A 90 -9.88 -0.69 3.46
N LEU A 91 -8.88 -1.46 3.03
CA LEU A 91 -9.04 -2.40 1.91
C LEU A 91 -10.15 -3.39 2.22
N CYS A 92 -10.15 -3.99 3.41
CA CYS A 92 -11.19 -4.92 3.88
C CYS A 92 -12.59 -4.27 3.86
N ALA A 93 -12.73 -3.07 4.44
CA ALA A 93 -14.02 -2.39 4.55
C ALA A 93 -14.60 -1.92 3.21
N THR A 94 -13.77 -1.83 2.16
CA THR A 94 -14.19 -1.36 0.82
C THR A 94 -14.25 -2.47 -0.22
N GLU A 95 -13.92 -3.71 0.16
CA GLU A 95 -14.02 -4.89 -0.69
C GLU A 95 -15.48 -5.36 -0.77
N ARG A 96 -15.91 -5.75 -1.97
CA ARG A 96 -17.27 -6.20 -2.27
C ARG A 96 -17.35 -7.71 -2.43
N ASP A 97 -16.23 -8.34 -2.78
CA ASP A 97 -16.13 -9.78 -2.87
C ASP A 97 -15.96 -10.38 -1.46
N PRO A 98 -16.87 -11.24 -0.99
CA PRO A 98 -16.84 -11.75 0.37
C PRO A 98 -15.63 -12.64 0.67
N ASP A 99 -15.13 -13.39 -0.32
CA ASP A 99 -13.98 -14.28 -0.13
C ASP A 99 -12.68 -13.47 0.00
N ARG A 100 -12.57 -12.40 -0.79
CA ARG A 100 -11.46 -11.44 -0.66
C ARG A 100 -11.54 -10.64 0.62
N ALA A 101 -12.75 -10.21 1.02
CA ALA A 101 -12.96 -9.51 2.29
C ALA A 101 -12.57 -10.40 3.48
N ALA A 102 -12.90 -11.70 3.45
CA ALA A 102 -12.46 -12.64 4.47
C ALA A 102 -10.93 -12.76 4.52
N SER A 103 -10.28 -12.88 3.36
CA SER A 103 -8.81 -12.93 3.27
C SER A 103 -8.16 -11.65 3.81
N LEU A 104 -8.74 -10.48 3.53
CA LEU A 104 -8.26 -9.20 4.07
C LEU A 104 -8.46 -9.10 5.59
N ALA A 105 -9.58 -9.60 6.12
CA ALA A 105 -9.83 -9.63 7.56
C ALA A 105 -8.78 -10.48 8.27
N GLU A 106 -8.46 -11.67 7.74
CA GLU A 106 -7.40 -12.52 8.28
C GLU A 106 -6.01 -11.88 8.19
N ALA A 107 -5.76 -11.07 7.14
CA ALA A 107 -4.53 -10.28 7.03
C ALA A 107 -4.47 -9.20 8.12
N VAL A 108 -5.59 -8.55 8.46
CA VAL A 108 -5.66 -7.59 9.58
C VAL A 108 -5.36 -8.27 10.90
N ASP A 109 -5.99 -9.42 11.17
CA ASP A 109 -5.75 -10.18 12.40
C ASP A 109 -4.28 -10.59 12.51
N ALA A 110 -3.68 -11.09 11.41
CA ALA A 110 -2.26 -11.45 11.38
C ALA A 110 -1.33 -10.26 11.66
N ILE A 111 -1.67 -9.06 11.17
CA ILE A 111 -0.93 -7.83 11.47
C ILE A 111 -1.10 -7.48 12.95
N ASP A 112 -2.32 -7.46 13.46
CA ASP A 112 -2.61 -7.10 14.86
C ASP A 112 -1.97 -8.06 15.87
N ASP A 113 -1.88 -9.34 15.53
CA ASP A 113 -1.23 -10.40 16.32
C ASP A 113 0.31 -10.41 16.18
N GLY A 114 0.87 -9.60 15.26
CA GLY A 114 2.31 -9.54 15.02
C GLY A 114 2.88 -10.81 14.40
N LEU A 115 2.10 -11.50 13.55
CA LEU A 115 2.54 -12.69 12.85
C LEU A 115 3.63 -12.38 11.81
N ALA A 116 4.34 -13.42 11.37
CA ALA A 116 5.39 -13.30 10.37
C ALA A 116 4.87 -12.71 9.04
N GLY A 117 5.70 -11.90 8.37
CA GLY A 117 5.35 -11.23 7.11
C GLY A 117 4.83 -12.19 6.04
N GLU A 118 5.38 -13.41 5.94
CA GLU A 118 4.91 -14.44 5.00
C GLU A 118 3.45 -14.87 5.22
N VAL A 119 2.98 -14.87 6.47
CA VAL A 119 1.58 -15.19 6.80
C VAL A 119 0.68 -14.07 6.31
N VAL A 120 1.08 -12.82 6.55
CA VAL A 120 0.36 -11.64 6.07
C VAL A 120 0.31 -11.62 4.54
N VAL A 121 1.46 -11.85 3.88
CA VAL A 121 1.57 -11.90 2.41
C VAL A 121 0.64 -12.93 1.80
N ALA A 122 0.58 -14.15 2.36
CA ALA A 122 -0.30 -15.20 1.83
C ALA A 122 -1.78 -14.78 1.82
N ARG A 123 -2.24 -14.08 2.88
CA ARG A 123 -3.62 -13.58 2.97
C ARG A 123 -3.87 -12.39 2.04
N LEU A 124 -2.92 -11.46 1.94
CA LEU A 124 -3.01 -10.34 1.00
C LEU A 124 -3.02 -10.82 -0.47
N GLN A 125 -2.22 -11.83 -0.81
CA GLN A 125 -2.21 -12.44 -2.15
C GLN A 125 -3.53 -13.17 -2.46
N ALA A 126 -4.13 -13.86 -1.48
CA ALA A 126 -5.45 -14.48 -1.64
C ALA A 126 -6.56 -13.46 -1.89
N ALA A 127 -6.43 -12.24 -1.35
CA ALA A 127 -7.34 -11.14 -1.62
C ALA A 127 -7.12 -10.45 -2.99
N SER A 128 -6.04 -10.76 -3.69
CA SER A 128 -5.69 -10.06 -4.93
C SER A 128 -6.55 -10.51 -6.12
N PRO A 129 -7.07 -9.58 -6.95
CA PRO A 129 -7.92 -9.92 -8.09
C PRO A 129 -7.23 -10.70 -9.21
N ALA A 130 -5.92 -10.54 -9.34
CA ALA A 130 -5.04 -11.41 -10.10
C ALA A 130 -4.14 -12.11 -9.08
N GLY A 131 -3.85 -13.40 -9.20
CA GLY A 131 -2.91 -14.09 -8.32
C GLY A 131 -1.49 -13.52 -8.49
N ILE A 132 -1.20 -12.41 -7.82
CA ILE A 132 0.07 -11.68 -7.89
C ILE A 132 1.09 -12.55 -7.18
N SER A 133 2.08 -13.01 -7.95
CA SER A 133 3.18 -13.80 -7.41
C SER A 133 4.23 -12.90 -6.76
N ARG A 134 5.03 -13.45 -5.86
CA ARG A 134 6.19 -12.77 -5.26
C ARG A 134 7.05 -12.11 -6.34
N GLY A 135 7.32 -10.82 -6.22
CA GLY A 135 8.07 -10.03 -7.22
C GLY A 135 7.22 -9.36 -8.32
N ASP A 136 5.94 -9.74 -8.49
CA ASP A 136 5.02 -8.98 -9.34
C ASP A 136 4.67 -7.64 -8.70
N ALA A 137 4.52 -7.57 -7.38
CA ALA A 137 4.15 -6.34 -6.68
C ALA A 137 5.13 -5.19 -6.95
N VAL A 138 6.44 -5.43 -6.82
CA VAL A 138 7.48 -4.42 -7.12
C VAL A 138 7.49 -4.04 -8.60
N ARG A 139 7.29 -5.02 -9.50
CA ARG A 139 7.20 -4.79 -10.95
C ARG A 139 6.00 -3.89 -11.29
N GLU A 140 4.83 -4.17 -10.74
CA GLU A 140 3.61 -3.38 -10.92
C GLU A 140 3.77 -1.96 -10.35
N LEU A 141 4.36 -1.82 -9.15
CA LEU A 141 4.65 -0.49 -8.58
C LEU A 141 5.65 0.31 -9.42
N THR A 142 6.67 -0.35 -9.96
CA THR A 142 7.67 0.27 -10.84
C THR A 142 7.03 0.73 -12.15
N GLU A 143 6.22 -0.11 -12.78
CA GLU A 143 5.48 0.24 -13.99
C GLU A 143 4.51 1.39 -13.71
N ARG A 144 3.84 1.36 -12.55
CA ARG A 144 2.95 2.43 -12.16
C ARG A 144 3.67 3.76 -11.96
N TYR A 145 4.85 3.76 -11.34
CA TYR A 145 5.68 4.95 -11.23
C TYR A 145 6.08 5.50 -12.60
N ARG A 146 6.50 4.64 -13.54
CA ARG A 146 6.86 5.07 -14.91
C ARG A 146 5.70 5.77 -15.61
N GLN A 147 4.49 5.21 -15.51
CA GLN A 147 3.29 5.82 -16.09
C GLN A 147 2.99 7.21 -15.52
N LEU A 148 3.27 7.44 -14.23
CA LEU A 148 3.04 8.72 -13.57
C LEU A 148 4.09 9.79 -13.91
N VAL A 149 5.29 9.40 -14.34
CA VAL A 149 6.38 10.34 -14.69
C VAL A 149 6.36 10.70 -16.17
N VAL A 150 5.87 9.81 -17.03
CA VAL A 150 5.80 10.01 -18.49
C VAL A 150 4.49 10.68 -18.93
N GLY A 151 3.42 10.59 -18.13
CA GLY A 151 2.11 11.21 -18.40
C GLY A 151 2.02 12.64 -17.89
#